data_AF-A0A7V4G6U9-F1
#
_entry.id   AF-A0A7V4G6U9-F1
#
_cell.length_a   1.000
_cell.length_b   1.000
_cell.length_c   1.000
_cell.angle_alpha   90.00
_cell.angle_beta   90.00
_cell.angle_gamma   90.00
#
_symmetry.space_group_name_H-M   'P 1'
#
loop_
_entity.id
_entity.type
_entity.pdbx_description
1 polymer ?
#
loop_
_entity_poly.entity_id
_entity_poly.type
_entity_poly.pdbx_seq_one_letter_code
_entity_poly.pdbx_strand_id
1 'polypeptide(L)'
;MTEPPNQPASLVVTAGWVLTMNAAGEIFTPGAVAVQGSRIVGVGSAAEITARFAGERVLNYPHGLMLPGLINAHTHAPMSLFRGLADDLPLEDWLHLHIFPAERHLDWEMVYWGTKLAVAEMLLSGTTTFCDMYLFAHAVAQAVADTGIRAVVGEVLYDFPSPNYGPPADGLRFTAELIRAWRDHPRVRVAVMPHAIYTCSPALLMDSMALADDGTGQLGVINLPPDILSATAAPYDVATGAPGFDQLAFTAIVTDPNGLADIDAVTIDLSPIGGPSAFVLYDDATHGDTTAADGSYAFTPFTVPAAAPAGTHTLIVSATDGGATDTATITIRVNSPPVITKMEFVPPQTFADGVTSAQLRIDIYDADGRQDISSVTVDLAALGIAPAVQSLAYSGPAGVNTFRYILNVTPLAGYATGVYLATGTVTD
;
A
#
# COMPACT_ATOMS: atom_id res chain seq x y z
N MET A 1 -42.52 -4.72 -34.40
CA MET A 1 -43.51 -3.61 -34.36
C MET A 1 -42.71 -2.34 -34.15
N THR A 2 -42.65 -1.46 -35.13
CA THR A 2 -41.98 -0.16 -35.00
C THR A 2 -42.79 0.69 -34.04
N GLU A 3 -42.18 1.15 -32.96
CA GLU A 3 -42.86 2.04 -32.02
C GLU A 3 -43.36 3.32 -32.72
N PRO A 4 -44.46 3.93 -32.25
CA PRO A 4 -45.02 5.12 -32.88
C PRO A 4 -44.01 6.27 -32.83
N PRO A 5 -43.87 7.05 -33.93
CA PRO A 5 -43.05 8.26 -33.94
C PRO A 5 -43.67 9.35 -33.05
N ASN A 6 -42.85 10.30 -32.59
CA ASN A 6 -43.23 11.45 -31.75
C ASN A 6 -43.88 11.09 -30.41
N GLN A 7 -43.29 10.14 -29.67
CA GLN A 7 -43.69 9.90 -28.29
C GLN A 7 -43.38 11.12 -27.43
N PRO A 8 -44.27 11.52 -26.50
CA PRO A 8 -44.01 12.66 -25.63
C PRO A 8 -42.83 12.39 -24.69
N ALA A 9 -41.97 13.39 -24.53
CA ALA A 9 -40.89 13.42 -23.54
C ALA A 9 -40.89 14.77 -22.80
N SER A 10 -40.68 14.80 -21.50
CA SER A 10 -40.55 16.03 -20.71
C SER A 10 -39.28 16.82 -21.09
N LEU A 11 -38.20 16.11 -21.44
CA LEU A 11 -36.93 16.71 -21.83
C LEU A 11 -36.21 15.84 -22.87
N VAL A 12 -35.68 16.47 -23.91
CA VAL A 12 -34.72 15.86 -24.83
C VAL A 12 -33.43 16.68 -24.79
N VAL A 13 -32.30 16.02 -24.56
CA VAL A 13 -30.97 16.66 -24.55
C VAL A 13 -30.12 16.04 -25.64
N THR A 14 -29.62 16.85 -26.57
CA THR A 14 -28.64 16.44 -27.60
C THR A 14 -27.26 16.91 -27.19
N ALA A 15 -26.24 16.07 -27.41
CA ALA A 15 -24.86 16.37 -27.08
C ALA A 15 -23.88 15.88 -28.17
N GLY A 16 -22.69 16.47 -28.21
CA GLY A 16 -21.61 16.01 -29.10
C GLY A 16 -21.20 14.57 -28.78
N TRP A 17 -21.17 14.22 -27.50
CA TRP A 17 -20.90 12.88 -27.00
C TRP A 17 -21.89 12.51 -25.90
N VAL A 18 -22.43 11.30 -25.99
CA VAL A 18 -23.18 10.65 -24.89
C VAL A 18 -22.45 9.36 -24.53
N LEU A 19 -21.87 9.32 -23.33
CA LEU A 19 -21.24 8.13 -22.75
C LEU A 19 -22.26 7.47 -21.85
N THR A 20 -22.70 6.27 -22.22
CA THR A 20 -23.79 5.60 -21.51
C THR A 20 -23.35 4.97 -20.19
N MET A 21 -22.08 4.59 -20.08
CA MET A 21 -21.53 3.74 -19.01
C MET A 21 -22.30 2.42 -18.83
N ASN A 22 -23.00 1.96 -19.86
CA ASN A 22 -23.66 0.65 -19.84
C ASN A 22 -22.64 -0.48 -20.00
N ALA A 23 -23.06 -1.73 -19.79
CA ALA A 23 -22.16 -2.90 -19.86
C ALA A 23 -21.48 -3.07 -21.23
N ALA A 24 -22.05 -2.53 -22.30
CA ALA A 24 -21.48 -2.57 -23.65
C ALA A 24 -20.54 -1.37 -23.94
N GLY A 25 -20.45 -0.39 -23.03
CA GLY A 25 -19.62 0.80 -23.21
C GLY A 25 -20.06 1.67 -24.39
N GLU A 26 -21.34 1.69 -24.73
CA GLU A 26 -21.82 2.39 -25.92
C GLU A 26 -21.60 3.90 -25.82
N ILE A 27 -21.15 4.49 -26.93
CA ILE A 27 -20.91 5.92 -27.10
C ILE A 27 -21.64 6.40 -28.36
N PHE A 28 -22.42 7.47 -28.24
CA PHE A 28 -23.13 8.09 -29.37
C PHE A 28 -22.56 9.46 -29.73
N THR A 29 -22.24 9.66 -31.02
CA THR A 29 -21.64 10.89 -31.55
C THR A 29 -22.25 11.29 -32.91
N PRO A 30 -23.08 12.34 -33.00
CA PRO A 30 -23.76 13.00 -31.88
C PRO A 30 -24.79 12.08 -31.22
N GLY A 31 -24.96 12.23 -29.91
CA GLY A 31 -25.89 11.45 -29.11
C GLY A 31 -27.04 12.27 -28.54
N ALA A 32 -28.06 11.59 -28.03
CA ALA A 32 -29.14 12.23 -27.30
C ALA A 32 -29.75 11.33 -26.22
N VAL A 33 -30.38 11.97 -25.24
CA VAL A 33 -31.15 11.33 -24.16
C VAL A 33 -32.53 11.96 -24.08
N ALA A 34 -33.57 11.12 -24.03
CA ALA A 34 -34.95 11.51 -23.79
C ALA A 34 -35.38 11.11 -22.37
N VAL A 35 -36.05 12.03 -21.68
CA VAL A 35 -36.50 11.89 -20.29
C VAL A 35 -37.99 12.19 -20.22
N GLN A 36 -38.75 11.31 -19.57
CA GLN A 36 -40.16 11.54 -19.21
C GLN A 36 -40.31 11.49 -17.69
N GLY A 37 -40.73 12.61 -17.09
CA GLY A 37 -40.76 12.76 -15.64
C GLY A 37 -39.39 12.50 -15.00
N SER A 38 -39.28 11.44 -14.20
CA SER A 38 -38.05 11.05 -13.49
C SER A 38 -37.30 9.87 -14.13
N ARG A 39 -37.65 9.48 -15.36
CA ARG A 39 -37.09 8.29 -16.03
C ARG A 39 -36.48 8.65 -17.37
N ILE A 40 -35.33 8.04 -17.65
CA ILE A 40 -34.77 8.00 -19.00
C ILE A 40 -35.63 7.04 -19.82
N VAL A 41 -36.18 7.51 -20.94
CA VAL A 41 -37.04 6.74 -21.85
C VAL A 41 -36.38 6.43 -23.18
N GLY A 42 -35.25 7.05 -23.49
CA GLY A 42 -34.44 6.74 -24.66
C GLY A 42 -33.03 7.28 -24.55
N VAL A 43 -32.07 6.51 -25.06
CA VAL A 43 -30.66 6.89 -25.23
C VAL A 43 -30.22 6.35 -26.58
N GLY A 44 -29.55 7.15 -27.39
CA GLY A 44 -29.17 6.72 -28.73
C GLY A 44 -28.50 7.81 -29.54
N SER A 45 -28.40 7.59 -30.85
CA SER A 45 -27.95 8.64 -31.77
C SER A 45 -28.92 9.82 -31.73
N ALA A 46 -28.41 11.04 -31.93
CA ALA A 46 -29.25 12.22 -31.93
C ALA A 46 -30.39 12.15 -32.96
N ALA A 47 -30.12 11.57 -34.14
CA ALA A 47 -31.12 11.40 -35.19
C ALA A 47 -32.23 10.42 -34.80
N GLU A 48 -31.90 9.30 -34.17
CA GLU A 48 -32.87 8.31 -33.72
C GLU A 48 -33.78 8.87 -32.63
N ILE A 49 -33.21 9.48 -31.60
CA ILE A 49 -33.96 9.98 -30.45
C ILE A 49 -34.87 11.13 -30.84
N THR A 50 -34.40 12.06 -31.67
CA THR A 50 -35.22 13.19 -32.12
C THR A 50 -36.32 12.79 -33.11
N ALA A 51 -36.15 11.67 -33.83
CA ALA A 51 -37.23 11.12 -34.65
C ALA A 51 -38.28 10.36 -33.82
N ARG A 52 -37.87 9.73 -32.71
CA ARG A 52 -38.74 8.92 -31.86
C ARG A 52 -39.49 9.74 -30.81
N PHE A 53 -38.87 10.78 -30.24
CA PHE A 53 -39.42 11.54 -29.11
C PHE A 53 -39.61 13.03 -29.42
N ALA A 54 -40.75 13.57 -29.01
CA ALA A 54 -41.07 14.99 -29.04
C ALA A 54 -40.92 15.57 -27.62
N GLY A 55 -39.82 16.29 -27.38
CA GLY A 55 -39.52 16.91 -26.10
C GLY A 55 -40.32 18.20 -25.84
N GLU A 56 -40.96 18.32 -24.67
CA GLU A 56 -41.55 19.58 -24.18
C GLU A 56 -40.47 20.66 -24.01
N ARG A 57 -39.30 20.25 -23.53
CA ARG A 57 -38.08 21.04 -23.49
C ARG A 57 -36.98 20.35 -24.27
N VAL A 58 -36.26 21.11 -25.10
CA VAL A 58 -35.12 20.60 -25.89
C VAL A 58 -33.89 21.42 -25.55
N LEU A 59 -32.81 20.74 -25.18
CA LEU A 59 -31.49 21.35 -24.91
C LEU A 59 -30.47 20.79 -25.88
N ASN A 60 -29.59 21.64 -26.42
CA ASN A 60 -28.58 21.25 -27.39
C ASN A 60 -27.19 21.71 -26.97
N TYR A 61 -26.29 20.75 -26.77
CA TYR A 61 -24.91 20.94 -26.36
C TYR A 61 -23.95 20.31 -27.39
N PRO A 62 -23.77 20.89 -28.58
CA PRO A 62 -23.03 20.27 -29.69
C PRO A 62 -21.55 19.98 -29.38
N HIS A 63 -20.98 20.67 -28.38
CA HIS A 63 -19.61 20.45 -27.90
C HIS A 63 -19.59 19.82 -26.49
N GLY A 64 -20.76 19.47 -25.95
CA GLY A 64 -20.92 18.91 -24.62
C GLY A 64 -20.64 17.41 -24.59
N LEU A 65 -20.11 16.97 -23.45
CA LEU A 65 -20.03 15.59 -23.03
C LEU A 65 -21.16 15.32 -22.03
N MET A 66 -22.01 14.34 -22.33
CA MET A 66 -23.04 13.88 -21.40
C MET A 66 -22.66 12.50 -20.85
N LEU A 67 -22.72 12.37 -19.54
CA LEU A 67 -22.47 11.16 -18.78
C LEU A 67 -23.51 11.05 -17.65
N PRO A 68 -23.69 9.86 -17.04
CA PRO A 68 -24.39 9.76 -15.77
C PRO A 68 -23.76 10.71 -14.74
N GLY A 69 -24.60 11.27 -13.86
CA GLY A 69 -24.09 12.13 -12.79
C GLY A 69 -23.14 11.36 -11.86
N LEU A 70 -22.11 12.03 -11.38
CA LEU A 70 -21.08 11.40 -10.54
C LEU A 70 -21.69 10.96 -9.20
N ILE A 71 -21.13 9.89 -8.64
CA ILE A 71 -21.49 9.35 -7.33
C ILE A 71 -20.28 9.51 -6.41
N ASN A 72 -20.40 10.36 -5.40
CA ASN A 72 -19.39 10.47 -4.35
C ASN A 72 -19.67 9.43 -3.25
N ALA A 73 -18.92 8.33 -3.26
CA ALA A 73 -19.24 7.15 -2.47
C ALA A 73 -18.91 7.26 -0.97
N HIS A 74 -18.25 8.33 -0.52
CA HIS A 74 -17.93 8.55 0.89
C HIS A 74 -17.74 10.04 1.18
N THR A 75 -18.44 10.55 2.20
CA THR A 75 -18.37 11.94 2.63
C THR A 75 -18.65 12.09 4.12
N HIS A 76 -18.11 13.20 4.64
CA HIS A 76 -18.50 13.84 5.89
C HIS A 76 -18.95 15.27 5.55
N ALA A 77 -20.06 15.41 4.84
CA ALA A 77 -20.49 16.62 4.14
C ALA A 77 -20.50 17.90 5.01
N PRO A 78 -20.95 17.86 6.28
CA PRO A 78 -20.92 19.04 7.14
C PRO A 78 -19.51 19.52 7.51
N MET A 79 -18.47 18.68 7.39
CA MET A 79 -17.08 19.09 7.58
C MET A 79 -16.62 20.12 6.55
N SER A 80 -17.41 20.42 5.52
CA SER A 80 -17.19 21.59 4.67
C SER A 80 -17.08 22.91 5.47
N LEU A 81 -17.68 22.98 6.67
CA LEU A 81 -17.53 24.10 7.61
C LEU A 81 -16.15 24.13 8.31
N PHE A 82 -15.45 23.00 8.35
CA PHE A 82 -14.13 22.84 8.96
C PHE A 82 -13.00 22.81 7.92
N ARG A 83 -13.28 23.18 6.67
CA ARG A 83 -12.30 23.16 5.59
C ARG A 83 -11.06 24.01 5.94
N GLY A 84 -9.90 23.36 5.96
CA GLY A 84 -8.61 23.99 6.29
C GLY A 84 -8.45 24.40 7.75
N LEU A 85 -9.22 23.80 8.67
CA LEU A 85 -9.14 24.11 10.10
C LEU A 85 -7.83 23.61 10.74
N ALA A 86 -7.37 22.43 10.34
CA ALA A 86 -6.22 21.74 10.93
C ALA A 86 -5.55 20.85 9.88
N ASP A 87 -4.76 21.45 9.01
CA ASP A 87 -4.00 20.71 7.98
C ASP A 87 -2.63 20.26 8.53
N ASP A 88 -1.96 19.35 7.81
CA ASP A 88 -0.57 18.92 8.06
C ASP A 88 -0.29 18.27 9.44
N LEU A 89 -1.25 17.50 9.95
CA LEU A 89 -1.14 16.77 11.22
C LEU A 89 -1.28 15.24 11.03
N PRO A 90 -0.64 14.41 11.88
CA PRO A 90 -0.97 12.99 11.98
C PRO A 90 -2.46 12.79 12.32
N LEU A 91 -3.05 11.69 11.84
CA LEU A 91 -4.49 11.40 12.00
C LEU A 91 -4.97 11.49 13.46
N GLU A 92 -4.23 10.88 14.39
CA GLU A 92 -4.58 10.88 15.82
C GLU A 92 -4.61 12.29 16.41
N ASP A 93 -3.61 13.11 16.10
CA ASP A 93 -3.55 14.50 16.55
C ASP A 93 -4.68 15.33 15.92
N TRP A 94 -4.91 15.14 14.62
CA TRP A 94 -6.00 15.77 13.89
C TRP A 94 -7.37 15.46 14.50
N LEU A 95 -7.66 14.19 14.76
CA LEU A 95 -8.90 13.73 15.39
C LEU A 95 -9.05 14.27 16.81
N HIS A 96 -8.11 13.95 17.69
CA HIS A 96 -8.28 14.15 19.13
C HIS A 96 -8.03 15.58 19.60
N LEU A 97 -7.13 16.33 18.95
CA LEU A 97 -6.78 17.69 19.36
C LEU A 97 -7.58 18.77 18.63
N HIS A 98 -8.15 18.47 17.45
CA HIS A 98 -8.81 19.47 16.61
C HIS A 98 -10.25 19.09 16.23
N ILE A 99 -10.46 17.98 15.53
CA ILE A 99 -11.77 17.64 14.95
C ILE A 99 -12.79 17.25 16.03
N PHE A 100 -12.52 16.26 16.87
CA PHE A 100 -13.47 15.87 17.92
C PHE A 100 -13.79 17.03 18.89
N PRO A 101 -12.84 17.91 19.28
CA PRO A 101 -13.18 19.14 19.98
C PRO A 101 -14.12 20.07 19.21
N ALA A 102 -13.91 20.28 17.91
CA ALA A 102 -14.79 21.10 17.08
C ALA A 102 -16.19 20.47 16.92
N GLU A 103 -16.27 19.16 16.71
CA GLU A 103 -17.52 18.42 16.53
C GLU A 103 -18.43 18.45 17.78
N ARG A 104 -17.87 18.60 18.98
CA ARG A 104 -18.67 18.78 20.21
C ARG A 104 -19.54 20.04 20.19
N HIS A 105 -19.23 21.00 19.33
CA HIS A 105 -19.99 22.23 19.17
C HIS A 105 -21.02 22.15 18.04
N LEU A 106 -21.06 21.04 17.29
CA LEU A 106 -22.07 20.86 16.26
C LEU A 106 -23.46 20.79 16.87
N ASP A 107 -24.39 21.39 16.15
CA ASP A 107 -25.81 21.24 16.35
C ASP A 107 -26.50 20.93 15.02
N TRP A 108 -27.80 20.73 15.09
CA TRP A 108 -28.63 20.43 13.92
C TRP A 108 -28.53 21.50 12.83
N GLU A 109 -28.49 22.79 13.18
CA GLU A 109 -28.47 23.89 12.20
C GLU A 109 -27.12 23.97 11.48
N MET A 110 -26.01 23.83 12.20
CA MET A 110 -24.67 23.77 11.63
C MET A 110 -24.57 22.62 10.63
N VAL A 111 -25.05 21.43 11.01
CA VAL A 111 -25.03 20.26 10.14
C VAL A 111 -25.89 20.48 8.89
N TYR A 112 -27.12 20.97 9.05
CA TYR A 112 -28.02 21.24 7.93
C TYR A 112 -27.42 22.23 6.90
N TRP A 113 -26.89 23.36 7.37
CA TRP A 113 -26.31 24.37 6.49
C TRP A 113 -24.96 23.93 5.90
N GLY A 114 -24.12 23.22 6.69
CA GLY A 114 -22.90 22.60 6.21
C GLY A 114 -23.15 21.58 5.10
N THR A 115 -24.16 20.72 5.26
CA THR A 115 -24.57 19.80 4.19
C THR A 115 -25.04 20.56 2.96
N LYS A 116 -25.85 21.63 3.09
CA LYS A 116 -26.28 22.41 1.92
C LYS A 116 -25.11 23.08 1.18
N LEU A 117 -24.09 23.53 1.91
CA LEU A 117 -22.86 24.05 1.31
C LEU A 117 -22.15 22.96 0.49
N ALA A 118 -21.93 21.78 1.07
CA ALA A 118 -21.32 20.65 0.37
C ALA A 118 -22.14 20.20 -0.85
N VAL A 119 -23.47 20.17 -0.74
CA VAL A 119 -24.36 19.83 -1.86
C VAL A 119 -24.26 20.83 -3.00
N ALA A 120 -24.14 22.13 -2.71
CA ALA A 120 -23.94 23.13 -3.75
C ALA A 120 -22.62 22.90 -4.52
N GLU A 121 -21.54 22.59 -3.82
CA GLU A 121 -20.23 22.25 -4.43
C GLU A 121 -20.30 20.96 -5.26
N MET A 122 -20.98 19.94 -4.75
CA MET A 122 -21.21 18.67 -5.46
C MET A 122 -22.00 18.86 -6.75
N LEU A 123 -23.09 19.63 -6.73
CA LEU A 123 -23.90 19.89 -7.93
C LEU A 123 -23.13 20.70 -8.97
N LEU A 124 -22.29 21.66 -8.54
CA LEU A 124 -21.43 22.45 -9.43
C LEU A 124 -20.36 21.59 -10.12
N SER A 125 -19.90 20.53 -9.48
CA SER A 125 -18.91 19.58 -10.03
C SER A 125 -19.54 18.38 -10.76
N GLY A 126 -20.87 18.30 -10.85
CA GLY A 126 -21.59 17.22 -11.56
C GLY A 126 -21.87 15.97 -10.72
N THR A 127 -21.65 16.03 -9.41
CA THR A 127 -22.08 14.99 -8.47
C THR A 127 -23.59 15.07 -8.24
N THR A 128 -24.27 13.93 -8.40
CA THR A 128 -25.73 13.84 -8.26
C THR A 128 -26.17 12.88 -7.15
N THR A 129 -25.25 12.06 -6.65
CA THR A 129 -25.48 11.17 -5.51
C THR A 129 -24.27 11.20 -4.58
N PHE A 130 -24.48 11.19 -3.27
CA PHE A 130 -23.40 11.03 -2.30
C PHE A 130 -23.75 10.04 -1.19
N CYS A 131 -22.74 9.55 -0.47
CA CYS A 131 -22.89 8.69 0.71
C CYS A 131 -22.28 9.41 1.91
N ASP A 132 -23.10 9.77 2.89
CA ASP A 132 -22.69 10.60 4.03
C ASP A 132 -22.74 9.80 5.33
N MET A 133 -21.61 9.80 6.04
CA MET A 133 -21.45 9.24 7.37
C MET A 133 -21.17 10.41 8.32
N TYR A 134 -22.16 10.95 9.02
CA TYR A 134 -21.90 12.08 9.92
C TYR A 134 -22.89 12.20 11.08
N LEU A 135 -22.54 13.05 12.05
CA LEU A 135 -23.38 13.37 13.20
C LEU A 135 -24.65 14.14 12.78
N PHE A 136 -25.73 13.96 13.54
CA PHE A 136 -27.03 14.60 13.30
C PHE A 136 -27.61 14.27 11.91
N ALA A 137 -27.57 13.01 11.50
CA ALA A 137 -27.94 12.55 10.16
C ALA A 137 -29.38 12.92 9.71
N HIS A 138 -30.30 13.22 10.64
CA HIS A 138 -31.60 13.81 10.30
C HIS A 138 -31.48 15.18 9.60
N ALA A 139 -30.52 16.02 10.00
CA ALA A 139 -30.24 17.32 9.39
C ALA A 139 -29.68 17.15 7.98
N VAL A 140 -28.76 16.19 7.79
CA VAL A 140 -28.23 15.80 6.48
C VAL A 140 -29.38 15.36 5.56
N ALA A 141 -30.22 14.43 6.04
CA ALA A 141 -31.36 13.91 5.28
C ALA A 141 -32.35 15.02 4.88
N GLN A 142 -32.61 15.97 5.77
CA GLN A 142 -33.46 17.13 5.47
C GLN A 142 -32.82 18.04 4.41
N ALA A 143 -31.51 18.31 4.49
CA ALA A 143 -30.81 19.09 3.48
C ALA A 143 -30.87 18.40 2.10
N VAL A 144 -30.75 17.08 2.05
CA VAL A 144 -30.90 16.28 0.82
C VAL A 144 -32.33 16.39 0.26
N ALA A 145 -33.35 16.28 1.12
CA ALA A 145 -34.75 16.42 0.72
C ALA A 145 -35.04 17.80 0.10
N ASP A 146 -34.53 18.86 0.73
CA ASP A 146 -34.78 20.24 0.29
C ASP A 146 -34.03 20.61 -1.00
N THR A 147 -32.83 20.08 -1.20
CA THR A 147 -31.99 20.37 -2.38
C THR A 147 -32.33 19.49 -3.57
N GLY A 148 -32.87 18.30 -3.31
CA GLY A 148 -33.22 17.34 -4.33
C GLY A 148 -32.03 16.55 -4.90
N ILE A 149 -30.84 16.63 -4.32
CA ILE A 149 -29.78 15.66 -4.61
C ILE A 149 -30.18 14.27 -4.09
N ARG A 150 -29.47 13.20 -4.49
CA ARG A 150 -29.65 11.86 -3.93
C ARG A 150 -28.59 11.58 -2.87
N ALA A 151 -28.95 10.89 -1.80
CA ALA A 151 -27.97 10.45 -0.82
C ALA A 151 -28.29 9.10 -0.18
N VAL A 152 -27.23 8.39 0.19
CA VAL A 152 -27.24 7.44 1.30
C VAL A 152 -26.73 8.19 2.53
N VAL A 153 -27.43 8.14 3.65
CA VAL A 153 -27.08 8.87 4.87
C VAL A 153 -27.02 7.90 6.05
N GLY A 154 -26.10 8.09 6.97
CA GLY A 154 -26.06 7.32 8.21
C GLY A 154 -25.47 8.11 9.35
N GLU A 155 -26.02 7.87 10.54
CA GLU A 155 -25.46 8.38 11.78
C GLU A 155 -24.23 7.57 12.15
N VAL A 156 -23.16 8.26 12.55
CA VAL A 156 -21.95 7.59 13.00
C VAL A 156 -22.14 6.94 14.37
N LEU A 157 -21.82 5.64 14.47
CA LEU A 157 -21.86 4.90 15.73
C LEU A 157 -20.45 4.78 16.34
N TYR A 158 -20.38 4.93 17.67
CA TYR A 158 -19.16 4.79 18.47
C TYR A 158 -19.44 4.05 19.79
N ASP A 159 -18.40 3.52 20.44
CA ASP A 159 -18.43 3.04 21.84
C ASP A 159 -18.25 4.14 22.89
N PHE A 160 -18.22 5.41 22.49
CA PHE A 160 -18.16 6.56 23.39
C PHE A 160 -19.32 7.54 23.12
N PRO A 161 -19.64 8.45 24.07
CA PRO A 161 -20.77 9.35 23.90
C PRO A 161 -20.65 10.25 22.66
N SER A 162 -21.72 10.28 21.84
CA SER A 162 -21.85 11.16 20.68
C SER A 162 -22.47 12.52 21.09
N PRO A 163 -22.06 13.63 20.44
CA PRO A 163 -22.74 14.92 20.60
C PRO A 163 -24.23 14.92 20.25
N ASN A 164 -24.70 13.98 19.42
CA ASN A 164 -26.09 13.92 18.97
C ASN A 164 -26.96 13.01 19.86
N TYR A 165 -26.68 11.71 19.89
CA TYR A 165 -27.50 10.74 20.65
C TYR A 165 -27.02 10.51 22.09
N GLY A 166 -25.90 11.11 22.50
CA GLY A 166 -25.36 10.94 23.84
C GLY A 166 -24.77 9.53 24.04
N PRO A 167 -25.18 8.77 25.09
CA PRO A 167 -24.57 7.48 25.41
C PRO A 167 -24.61 6.46 24.25
N PRO A 168 -23.60 5.57 24.10
CA PRO A 168 -23.55 4.56 23.02
C PRO A 168 -24.81 3.71 22.86
N ALA A 169 -25.48 3.38 23.97
CA ALA A 169 -26.72 2.59 23.97
C ALA A 169 -27.88 3.25 23.19
N ASP A 170 -27.84 4.56 22.99
CA ASP A 170 -28.86 5.32 22.28
C ASP A 170 -28.59 5.43 20.77
N GLY A 171 -27.37 5.12 20.31
CA GLY A 171 -26.97 5.23 18.91
C GLY A 171 -27.77 4.31 17.98
N LEU A 172 -27.87 3.02 18.31
CA LEU A 172 -28.65 2.06 17.51
C LEU A 172 -30.15 2.40 17.49
N ARG A 173 -30.69 2.92 18.60
CA ARG A 173 -32.07 3.41 18.67
C ARG A 173 -32.28 4.59 17.71
N PHE A 174 -31.38 5.58 17.75
CA PHE A 174 -31.40 6.72 16.85
C PHE A 174 -31.35 6.28 15.38
N THR A 175 -30.43 5.37 15.04
CA THR A 175 -30.31 4.86 13.66
C THR A 175 -31.58 4.13 13.21
N ALA A 176 -32.21 3.33 14.08
CA ALA A 176 -33.48 2.68 13.77
C ALA A 176 -34.63 3.69 13.53
N GLU A 177 -34.65 4.81 14.28
CA GLU A 177 -35.60 5.90 14.09
C GLU A 177 -35.36 6.65 12.77
N LEU A 178 -34.11 6.96 12.45
CA LEU A 178 -33.69 7.58 11.19
C LEU A 178 -34.13 6.74 9.99
N ILE A 179 -33.87 5.43 10.03
CA ILE A 179 -34.30 4.45 9.02
C ILE A 179 -35.81 4.51 8.81
N ARG A 180 -36.60 4.50 9.90
CA ARG A 180 -38.07 4.54 9.81
C ARG A 180 -38.57 5.86 9.24
N ALA A 181 -37.98 6.98 9.63
CA ALA A 181 -38.40 8.31 9.22
C ALA A 181 -38.21 8.56 7.72
N TRP A 182 -37.14 8.02 7.12
CA TRP A 182 -36.78 8.30 5.73
C TRP A 182 -37.03 7.15 4.76
N ARG A 183 -37.63 6.04 5.23
CA ARG A 183 -37.86 4.82 4.45
C ARG A 183 -38.49 5.04 3.07
N ASP A 184 -39.51 5.89 3.01
CA ASP A 184 -40.31 6.10 1.80
C ASP A 184 -39.85 7.31 0.97
N HIS A 185 -38.74 7.96 1.35
CA HIS A 185 -38.25 9.14 0.65
C HIS A 185 -37.58 8.74 -0.70
N PRO A 186 -37.93 9.38 -1.83
CA PRO A 186 -37.48 8.94 -3.17
C PRO A 186 -35.99 9.15 -3.46
N ARG A 187 -35.29 9.94 -2.63
CA ARG A 187 -33.89 10.34 -2.85
C ARG A 187 -32.98 10.16 -1.63
N VAL A 188 -33.53 9.80 -0.47
CA VAL A 188 -32.76 9.56 0.76
C VAL A 188 -32.87 8.07 1.07
N ARG A 189 -31.74 7.41 1.26
CA ARG A 189 -31.66 6.06 1.81
C ARG A 189 -30.85 6.13 3.09
N VAL A 190 -31.19 5.30 4.07
CA VAL A 190 -30.47 5.27 5.33
C VAL A 190 -29.62 4.01 5.41
N ALA A 191 -28.38 4.17 5.86
CA ALA A 191 -27.45 3.08 6.12
C ALA A 191 -27.00 3.08 7.59
N VAL A 192 -26.64 1.90 8.10
CA VAL A 192 -26.03 1.74 9.42
C VAL A 192 -24.52 1.94 9.27
N MET A 193 -23.95 2.90 10.00
CA MET A 193 -22.60 3.40 9.74
C MET A 193 -21.75 3.43 11.02
N PRO A 194 -21.23 2.27 11.49
CA PRO A 194 -20.20 2.27 12.52
C PRO A 194 -18.94 2.96 12.00
N HIS A 195 -18.32 3.79 12.85
CA HIS A 195 -17.23 4.67 12.46
C HIS A 195 -16.00 3.91 11.93
N ALA A 196 -15.36 3.15 12.81
CA ALA A 196 -14.13 2.41 12.55
C ALA A 196 -13.89 1.37 13.64
N ILE A 197 -13.12 0.33 13.32
CA ILE A 197 -12.83 -0.82 14.21
C ILE A 197 -12.18 -0.43 15.56
N TYR A 198 -11.39 0.65 15.60
CA TYR A 198 -10.76 1.13 16.85
C TYR A 198 -11.70 1.99 17.70
N THR A 199 -12.90 2.29 17.21
CA THR A 199 -13.95 3.04 17.93
C THR A 199 -15.23 2.24 18.14
N CYS A 200 -15.31 1.04 17.58
CA CYS A 200 -16.49 0.18 17.57
C CYS A 200 -16.12 -1.25 17.94
N SER A 201 -16.64 -1.70 19.07
CA SER A 201 -16.43 -3.02 19.64
C SER A 201 -17.06 -4.09 18.75
N PRO A 202 -16.57 -5.34 18.82
CA PRO A 202 -17.21 -6.45 18.11
C PRO A 202 -18.70 -6.56 18.41
N ALA A 203 -19.13 -6.24 19.63
CA ALA A 203 -20.54 -6.23 20.01
C ALA A 203 -21.33 -5.15 19.25
N LEU A 204 -20.83 -3.91 19.20
CA LEU A 204 -21.47 -2.83 18.45
C LEU A 204 -21.54 -3.15 16.95
N LEU A 205 -20.51 -3.77 16.38
CA LEU A 205 -20.51 -4.20 14.97
C LEU A 205 -21.55 -5.29 14.70
N MET A 206 -21.66 -6.29 15.58
CA MET A 206 -22.68 -7.34 15.47
C MET A 206 -24.10 -6.78 15.60
N ASP A 207 -24.33 -5.86 16.53
CA ASP A 207 -25.62 -5.21 16.70
C ASP A 207 -25.97 -4.30 15.50
N SER A 208 -24.97 -3.63 14.93
CA SER A 208 -25.11 -2.83 13.71
C SER A 208 -25.50 -3.70 12.52
N MET A 209 -24.87 -4.87 12.37
CA MET A 209 -25.23 -5.85 11.35
C MET A 209 -26.66 -6.36 11.54
N ALA A 210 -27.04 -6.70 12.77
CA ALA A 210 -28.40 -7.14 13.08
C ALA A 210 -29.46 -6.08 12.73
N LEU A 211 -29.16 -4.79 12.95
CA LEU A 211 -30.05 -3.69 12.54
C LEU A 211 -30.15 -3.54 11.01
N ALA A 212 -29.05 -3.75 10.28
CA ALA A 212 -29.06 -3.74 8.83
C ALA A 212 -29.86 -4.92 8.24
N ASP A 213 -29.66 -6.12 8.77
CA ASP A 213 -30.26 -7.37 8.29
C ASP A 213 -31.78 -7.49 8.52
N ASP A 214 -32.36 -6.74 9.47
CA ASP A 214 -33.83 -6.70 9.70
C ASP A 214 -34.62 -6.09 8.51
N GLY A 215 -33.97 -5.91 7.36
CA GLY A 215 -34.60 -5.50 6.10
C GLY A 215 -34.95 -4.01 6.05
N THR A 216 -34.40 -3.21 6.96
CA THR A 216 -34.73 -1.78 7.11
C THR A 216 -33.60 -0.83 6.73
N GLY A 217 -32.33 -1.26 6.72
CA GLY A 217 -31.17 -0.46 6.34
C GLY A 217 -30.15 -1.25 5.51
N GLN A 218 -29.20 -0.56 4.88
CA GLN A 218 -28.00 -1.17 4.30
C GLN A 218 -26.81 -0.95 5.25
N LEU A 219 -25.87 -1.88 5.38
CA LEU A 219 -24.62 -1.59 6.10
C LEU A 219 -23.77 -0.64 5.24
N GLY A 220 -23.37 0.50 5.81
CA GLY A 220 -22.58 1.54 5.13
C GLY A 220 -21.08 1.26 5.17
N VAL A 221 -20.33 1.99 4.35
CA VAL A 221 -18.87 1.89 4.19
C VAL A 221 -18.16 2.04 5.54
N ILE A 222 -17.40 1.02 5.95
CA ILE A 222 -16.46 1.10 7.07
C ILE A 222 -15.08 1.34 6.44
N ASN A 223 -14.33 2.33 6.91
CA ASN A 223 -12.93 2.47 6.52
C ASN A 223 -12.13 1.35 7.23
N LEU A 224 -11.68 0.35 6.48
CA LEU A 224 -10.92 -0.78 7.01
C LEU A 224 -9.52 -0.70 6.40
N PRO A 225 -8.48 -0.41 7.18
CA PRO A 225 -7.11 -0.45 6.66
C PRO A 225 -6.72 -1.89 6.30
N PRO A 226 -5.80 -2.08 5.33
CA PRO A 226 -5.17 -3.37 5.11
C PRO A 226 -4.31 -3.73 6.32
N ASP A 227 -4.28 -5.00 6.68
CA ASP A 227 -3.44 -5.55 7.75
C ASP A 227 -2.31 -6.39 7.14
N ILE A 228 -1.07 -6.10 7.54
CA ILE A 228 0.09 -6.95 7.24
C ILE A 228 0.15 -8.06 8.27
N LEU A 229 -0.32 -9.25 7.88
CA LEU A 229 -0.30 -10.44 8.74
C LEU A 229 1.11 -10.97 9.00
N SER A 230 1.99 -10.85 8.01
CA SER A 230 3.40 -11.21 8.15
C SER A 230 4.25 -10.56 7.08
N ALA A 231 5.52 -10.30 7.41
CA ALA A 231 6.52 -9.80 6.48
C ALA A 231 7.85 -10.51 6.76
N THR A 232 8.51 -11.01 5.71
CA THR A 232 9.75 -11.80 5.84
C THR A 232 10.75 -11.46 4.74
N ALA A 233 12.03 -11.67 5.04
CA ALA A 233 13.12 -11.69 4.07
C ALA A 233 13.91 -13.00 4.18
N ALA A 234 14.35 -13.51 3.04
CA ALA A 234 15.20 -14.70 2.96
C ALA A 234 16.33 -14.50 1.94
N PRO A 235 17.59 -14.86 2.27
CA PRO A 235 18.08 -15.26 3.59
C PRO A 235 18.08 -14.10 4.61
N TYR A 236 18.21 -14.43 5.90
CA TYR A 236 18.39 -13.44 6.97
C TYR A 236 19.77 -12.76 6.91
N ASP A 237 20.82 -13.54 6.60
CA ASP A 237 22.19 -13.06 6.41
C ASP A 237 22.50 -12.96 4.90
N VAL A 238 23.01 -11.81 4.46
CA VAL A 238 23.36 -11.52 3.06
C VAL A 238 24.78 -10.93 2.98
N ALA A 239 25.60 -11.40 2.05
CA ALA A 239 26.99 -10.98 1.89
C ALA A 239 27.15 -10.12 0.64
N THR A 240 27.67 -8.90 0.79
CA THR A 240 27.83 -7.98 -0.34
C THR A 240 29.06 -8.29 -1.18
N GLY A 241 28.98 -8.16 -2.51
CA GLY A 241 30.13 -8.35 -3.39
C GLY A 241 30.52 -9.82 -3.67
N ALA A 242 29.75 -10.78 -3.17
CA ALA A 242 29.84 -12.21 -3.48
C ALA A 242 28.63 -12.63 -4.34
N PRO A 243 28.80 -12.83 -5.67
CA PRO A 243 27.68 -13.15 -6.55
C PRO A 243 26.94 -14.42 -6.11
N GLY A 244 25.64 -14.30 -5.83
CA GLY A 244 24.79 -15.41 -5.38
C GLY A 244 24.58 -15.49 -3.86
N PHE A 245 25.34 -14.71 -3.07
CA PHE A 245 25.13 -14.50 -1.64
C PHE A 245 24.65 -13.07 -1.33
N ASP A 246 24.52 -12.25 -2.37
CA ASP A 246 24.10 -10.84 -2.34
C ASP A 246 22.61 -10.65 -2.64
N GLN A 247 21.82 -11.72 -2.68
CA GLN A 247 20.41 -11.70 -3.08
C GLN A 247 19.46 -11.90 -1.91
N LEU A 248 18.38 -11.13 -1.88
CA LEU A 248 17.25 -11.24 -0.94
C LEU A 248 15.95 -11.50 -1.68
N ALA A 249 15.08 -12.31 -1.08
CA ALA A 249 13.68 -12.45 -1.43
C ALA A 249 12.84 -11.83 -0.31
N PHE A 250 11.81 -11.08 -0.68
CA PHE A 250 10.85 -10.48 0.25
C PHE A 250 9.48 -11.09 0.05
N THR A 251 8.75 -11.33 1.14
CA THR A 251 7.36 -11.76 1.09
C THR A 251 6.57 -11.07 2.20
N ALA A 252 5.41 -10.53 1.84
CA ALA A 252 4.44 -9.94 2.77
C ALA A 252 3.07 -10.56 2.51
N ILE A 253 2.43 -11.03 3.58
CA ILE A 253 1.03 -11.49 3.52
C ILE A 253 0.17 -10.36 4.04
N VAL A 254 -0.69 -9.84 3.17
CA VAL A 254 -1.59 -8.73 3.46
C VAL A 254 -3.02 -9.24 3.33
N THR A 255 -3.86 -8.86 4.28
CA THR A 255 -5.31 -9.03 4.15
C THR A 255 -5.95 -7.68 4.18
N ASP A 256 -7.05 -7.53 3.47
CA ASP A 256 -7.88 -6.35 3.58
C ASP A 256 -9.35 -6.78 3.74
N PRO A 257 -10.03 -6.34 4.81
CA PRO A 257 -11.43 -6.63 5.04
C PRO A 257 -12.40 -6.16 3.93
N ASN A 258 -12.05 -5.17 3.11
CA ASN A 258 -12.90 -4.67 2.01
C ASN A 258 -12.60 -5.34 0.64
N GLY A 259 -11.45 -5.99 0.50
CA GLY A 259 -11.03 -6.75 -0.66
C GLY A 259 -9.54 -6.55 -0.97
N LEU A 260 -8.91 -7.49 -1.68
CA LEU A 260 -7.50 -7.30 -2.06
C LEU A 260 -7.33 -6.38 -3.29
N ALA A 261 -8.43 -5.99 -3.94
CA ALA A 261 -8.41 -5.26 -5.21
C ALA A 261 -8.23 -3.75 -5.05
N ASP A 262 -8.42 -3.24 -3.83
CA ASP A 262 -8.35 -1.84 -3.43
C ASP A 262 -7.07 -1.48 -2.66
N ILE A 263 -6.19 -2.46 -2.39
CA ILE A 263 -4.84 -2.17 -1.91
C ILE A 263 -4.09 -1.38 -3.00
N ASP A 264 -3.79 -0.11 -2.72
CA ASP A 264 -3.09 0.81 -3.64
C ASP A 264 -1.65 0.34 -3.90
N ALA A 265 -0.94 -0.05 -2.84
CA ALA A 265 0.44 -0.50 -2.91
C ALA A 265 0.87 -1.27 -1.66
N VAL A 266 1.76 -2.26 -1.87
CA VAL A 266 2.58 -2.86 -0.82
C VAL A 266 4.03 -2.57 -1.13
N THR A 267 4.72 -1.88 -0.23
CA THR A 267 6.10 -1.40 -0.44
C THR A 267 7.02 -1.75 0.71
N ILE A 268 8.33 -1.78 0.45
CA ILE A 268 9.38 -1.95 1.45
C ILE A 268 10.44 -0.84 1.33
N ASP A 269 10.85 -0.28 2.47
CA ASP A 269 11.95 0.69 2.57
C ASP A 269 13.29 -0.04 2.60
N LEU A 270 14.04 0.04 1.50
CA LEU A 270 15.37 -0.55 1.34
C LEU A 270 16.51 0.46 1.51
N SER A 271 16.20 1.71 1.88
CA SER A 271 17.21 2.75 2.09
C SER A 271 18.27 2.40 3.14
N PRO A 272 17.99 1.64 4.23
CA PRO A 272 19.02 1.24 5.19
C PRO A 272 20.15 0.40 4.57
N ILE A 273 19.86 -0.32 3.49
CA ILE A 273 20.81 -1.15 2.75
C ILE A 273 21.21 -0.54 1.39
N GLY A 274 20.95 0.75 1.18
CA GLY A 274 21.33 1.47 -0.04
C GLY A 274 20.41 1.25 -1.25
N GLY A 275 19.20 0.71 -1.03
CA GLY A 275 18.13 0.61 -2.02
C GLY A 275 17.20 1.84 -2.01
N PRO A 276 16.11 1.80 -2.81
CA PRO A 276 15.09 2.84 -2.80
C PRO A 276 14.23 2.78 -1.53
N SER A 277 13.68 3.93 -1.12
CA SER A 277 12.87 4.07 0.11
C SER A 277 11.42 3.58 -0.03
N ALA A 278 11.00 3.25 -1.25
CA ALA A 278 9.66 2.71 -1.54
C ALA A 278 9.78 1.72 -2.70
N PHE A 279 10.18 0.50 -2.38
CA PHE A 279 10.32 -0.59 -3.35
C PHE A 279 9.03 -1.42 -3.39
N VAL A 280 8.47 -1.69 -4.57
CA VAL A 280 7.15 -2.36 -4.71
C VAL A 280 7.28 -3.88 -4.59
N LEU A 281 6.34 -4.50 -3.87
CA LEU A 281 6.10 -5.95 -3.85
C LEU A 281 4.85 -6.29 -4.70
N TYR A 282 4.80 -7.48 -5.28
CA TYR A 282 3.80 -7.84 -6.29
C TYR A 282 3.00 -9.09 -5.90
N ASP A 283 1.67 -9.03 -6.09
CA ASP A 283 0.71 -10.14 -5.97
C ASP A 283 0.14 -10.43 -7.38
N ASP A 284 0.98 -10.97 -8.25
CA ASP A 284 0.72 -11.10 -9.70
C ASP A 284 1.17 -12.43 -10.32
N ALA A 285 1.46 -13.44 -9.51
CA ALA A 285 2.09 -14.70 -9.89
C ALA A 285 3.45 -14.53 -10.61
N THR A 286 4.13 -13.42 -10.36
CA THR A 286 5.50 -13.15 -10.82
C THR A 286 6.35 -12.60 -9.69
N HIS A 287 7.61 -12.23 -9.95
CA HIS A 287 8.54 -11.71 -8.93
C HIS A 287 8.69 -12.60 -7.67
N GLY A 288 8.43 -13.90 -7.75
CA GLY A 288 8.51 -14.82 -6.61
C GLY A 288 7.17 -15.10 -5.93
N ASP A 289 6.10 -14.43 -6.34
CA ASP A 289 4.74 -14.81 -6.00
C ASP A 289 4.29 -15.99 -6.89
N THR A 290 3.51 -16.89 -6.29
CA THR A 290 3.04 -18.13 -6.92
C THR A 290 1.60 -18.08 -7.38
N THR A 291 0.76 -17.23 -6.78
CA THR A 291 -0.68 -17.16 -7.07
C THR A 291 -1.14 -15.72 -7.04
N ALA A 292 -1.55 -15.19 -8.19
CA ALA A 292 -2.01 -13.82 -8.30
C ALA A 292 -3.33 -13.58 -7.54
N ALA A 293 -3.43 -12.39 -6.95
CA ALA A 293 -4.57 -11.87 -6.20
C ALA A 293 -4.97 -12.73 -4.99
N ASP A 294 -4.00 -13.31 -4.29
CA ASP A 294 -4.23 -14.09 -3.07
C ASP A 294 -3.79 -13.39 -1.77
N GLY A 295 -3.24 -12.18 -1.88
CA GLY A 295 -2.76 -11.37 -0.76
C GLY A 295 -1.31 -11.65 -0.38
N SER A 296 -0.61 -12.52 -1.13
CA SER A 296 0.81 -12.78 -0.99
C SER A 296 1.63 -11.90 -1.93
N TYR A 297 2.20 -10.83 -1.40
CA TYR A 297 3.06 -9.93 -2.15
C TYR A 297 4.51 -10.37 -2.05
N ALA A 298 5.20 -10.50 -3.18
CA ALA A 298 6.59 -10.95 -3.20
C ALA A 298 7.48 -10.13 -4.13
N PHE A 299 8.79 -10.19 -3.86
CA PHE A 299 9.83 -9.81 -4.80
C PHE A 299 11.08 -10.66 -4.63
N THR A 300 11.58 -11.26 -5.71
CA THR A 300 12.84 -11.99 -5.75
C THR A 300 13.45 -12.02 -7.17
N PRO A 301 14.79 -11.95 -7.31
CA PRO A 301 15.76 -11.56 -6.29
C PRO A 301 16.01 -10.05 -6.26
N PHE A 302 16.21 -9.48 -5.07
CA PHE A 302 16.79 -8.14 -4.89
C PHE A 302 18.29 -8.26 -4.60
N THR A 303 19.14 -7.63 -5.40
CA THR A 303 20.60 -7.62 -5.18
C THR A 303 21.01 -6.47 -4.27
N VAL A 304 21.59 -6.79 -3.12
CA VAL A 304 22.09 -5.81 -2.14
C VAL A 304 23.33 -5.10 -2.71
N PRO A 305 23.35 -3.76 -2.77
CA PRO A 305 24.50 -3.02 -3.29
C PRO A 305 25.79 -3.34 -2.53
N ALA A 306 26.92 -3.42 -3.27
CA ALA A 306 28.25 -3.64 -2.68
C ALA A 306 28.66 -2.58 -1.64
N ALA A 307 28.06 -1.39 -1.71
CA ALA A 307 28.31 -0.28 -0.79
C ALA A 307 27.37 -0.28 0.44
N ALA A 308 26.50 -1.28 0.60
CA ALA A 308 25.58 -1.34 1.73
C ALA A 308 26.36 -1.43 3.05
N PRO A 309 25.98 -0.67 4.10
CA PRO A 309 26.68 -0.72 5.38
C PRO A 309 26.59 -2.11 6.01
N ALA A 310 27.71 -2.64 6.52
CA ALA A 310 27.70 -3.88 7.28
C ALA A 310 26.94 -3.73 8.61
N GLY A 311 26.24 -4.77 9.03
CA GLY A 311 25.51 -4.82 10.30
C GLY A 311 24.07 -5.29 10.17
N THR A 312 23.34 -5.21 11.27
CA THR A 312 21.91 -5.55 11.33
C THR A 312 21.06 -4.36 10.95
N HIS A 313 20.14 -4.56 10.02
CA HIS A 313 19.24 -3.53 9.50
C HIS A 313 17.79 -3.90 9.75
N THR A 314 16.96 -2.90 10.03
CA THR A 314 15.51 -3.03 10.09
C THR A 314 14.91 -2.36 8.87
N LEU A 315 14.14 -3.11 8.10
CA LEU A 315 13.40 -2.66 6.92
C LEU A 315 11.93 -2.53 7.30
N ILE A 316 11.24 -1.54 6.75
CA ILE A 316 9.81 -1.31 7.01
C ILE A 316 9.03 -1.70 5.77
N VAL A 317 8.05 -2.58 5.93
CA VAL A 317 7.05 -2.92 4.92
C VAL A 317 5.79 -2.13 5.24
N SER A 318 5.18 -1.53 4.22
CA SER A 318 3.95 -0.74 4.33
C SER A 318 2.92 -1.22 3.33
N ALA A 319 1.69 -1.42 3.77
CA ALA A 319 0.52 -1.69 2.92
C ALA A 319 -0.43 -0.49 3.01
N THR A 320 -0.85 0.04 1.88
CA THR A 320 -1.65 1.27 1.81
C THR A 320 -2.95 1.06 1.03
N ASP A 321 -4.06 1.58 1.56
CA ASP A 321 -5.37 1.71 0.90
C ASP A 321 -5.95 3.08 1.25
N GLY A 322 -6.24 3.92 0.24
CA GLY A 322 -7.05 5.12 0.42
C GLY A 322 -6.45 6.16 1.38
N GLY A 323 -5.14 6.09 1.64
CA GLY A 323 -4.42 6.92 2.60
C GLY A 323 -4.29 6.34 4.02
N ALA A 324 -4.90 5.19 4.30
CA ALA A 324 -4.61 4.40 5.50
C ALA A 324 -3.38 3.51 5.24
N THR A 325 -2.60 3.21 6.29
CA THR A 325 -1.37 2.43 6.16
C THR A 325 -1.16 1.56 7.38
N ASP A 326 -0.89 0.27 7.15
CA ASP A 326 -0.30 -0.61 8.15
C ASP A 326 1.18 -0.85 7.84
N THR A 327 1.97 -1.09 8.89
CA THR A 327 3.41 -1.29 8.76
C THR A 327 3.92 -2.48 9.56
N ALA A 328 4.84 -3.23 8.97
CA ALA A 328 5.56 -4.33 9.61
C ALA A 328 7.06 -4.15 9.45
N THR A 329 7.85 -4.73 10.36
CA THR A 329 9.31 -4.65 10.31
C THR A 329 9.93 -5.99 9.95
N ILE A 330 10.91 -5.97 9.05
CA ILE A 330 11.79 -7.10 8.74
C ILE A 330 13.19 -6.78 9.26
N THR A 331 13.89 -7.76 9.82
CA THR A 331 15.31 -7.62 10.19
C THR A 331 16.17 -8.51 9.32
N ILE A 332 17.27 -7.95 8.80
CA ILE A 332 18.30 -8.68 8.05
C ILE A 332 19.69 -8.31 8.57
N ARG A 333 20.71 -9.09 8.20
CA ARG A 333 22.11 -8.79 8.46
C ARG A 333 22.88 -8.72 7.15
N VAL A 334 23.57 -7.60 6.93
CA VAL A 334 24.48 -7.39 5.80
C VAL A 334 25.90 -7.65 6.28
N ASN A 335 26.55 -8.65 5.70
CA ASN A 335 27.95 -9.00 5.93
C ASN A 335 28.83 -8.44 4.80
N SER A 336 30.10 -8.20 5.12
CA SER A 336 31.11 -7.78 4.15
C SER A 336 32.05 -8.96 3.88
N PRO A 337 32.53 -9.12 2.63
CA PRO A 337 33.33 -10.27 2.26
C PRO A 337 34.67 -10.28 3.01
N PRO A 338 35.25 -11.46 3.28
CA PRO A 338 36.52 -11.58 3.97
C PRO A 338 37.65 -10.89 3.20
N VAL A 339 38.51 -10.17 3.92
CA VAL A 339 39.64 -9.44 3.35
C VAL A 339 40.96 -9.96 3.92
N ILE A 340 41.91 -10.33 3.04
CA ILE A 340 43.29 -10.58 3.47
C ILE A 340 43.90 -9.24 3.90
N THR A 341 44.09 -9.07 5.20
CA THR A 341 44.65 -7.84 5.79
C THR A 341 46.17 -7.90 5.91
N LYS A 342 46.73 -9.11 6.01
CA LYS A 342 48.17 -9.32 6.13
C LYS A 342 48.59 -10.64 5.49
N MET A 343 49.71 -10.62 4.78
CA MET A 343 50.37 -11.83 4.25
C MET A 343 51.89 -11.65 4.32
N GLU A 344 52.59 -12.51 5.06
CA GLU A 344 54.04 -12.39 5.27
C GLU A 344 54.73 -13.74 5.52
N PHE A 345 55.99 -13.85 5.10
CA PHE A 345 56.86 -14.96 5.51
C PHE A 345 57.52 -14.67 6.85
N VAL A 346 57.56 -15.68 7.72
CA VAL A 346 58.16 -15.63 9.05
C VAL A 346 59.12 -16.80 9.24
N PRO A 347 60.44 -16.57 9.37
CA PRO A 347 61.12 -15.27 9.28
C PRO A 347 61.06 -14.67 7.86
N PRO A 348 61.18 -13.33 7.72
CA PRO A 348 61.10 -12.63 6.42
C PRO A 348 62.28 -12.92 5.47
N GLN A 349 63.30 -13.66 5.93
CA GLN A 349 64.47 -14.09 5.16
C GLN A 349 64.82 -15.54 5.47
N THR A 350 65.20 -16.31 4.45
CA THR A 350 65.72 -17.68 4.56
C THR A 350 67.17 -17.74 4.10
N PHE A 351 68.06 -18.34 4.89
CA PHE A 351 69.50 -18.45 4.59
C PHE A 351 69.85 -19.81 3.94
N ALA A 352 70.93 -19.83 3.14
CA ALA A 352 71.36 -21.00 2.36
C ALA A 352 71.96 -22.15 3.20
N ASP A 353 72.13 -21.95 4.51
CA ASP A 353 72.93 -22.79 5.41
C ASP A 353 72.12 -23.69 6.35
N GLY A 354 70.88 -24.04 5.97
CA GLY A 354 70.28 -25.30 6.43
C GLY A 354 69.19 -25.21 7.49
N VAL A 355 68.48 -24.09 7.61
CA VAL A 355 67.11 -24.08 8.14
C VAL A 355 66.17 -23.60 7.04
N THR A 356 65.57 -24.55 6.32
CA THR A 356 64.82 -24.35 5.07
C THR A 356 63.30 -24.19 5.24
N SER A 357 62.77 -24.13 6.45
CA SER A 357 61.32 -23.97 6.66
C SER A 357 60.96 -22.53 7.05
N ALA A 358 60.23 -21.82 6.20
CA ALA A 358 59.59 -20.54 6.53
C ALA A 358 58.09 -20.73 6.73
N GLN A 359 57.48 -19.98 7.64
CA GLN A 359 56.03 -19.95 7.81
C GLN A 359 55.43 -18.82 6.98
N LEU A 360 54.55 -19.13 6.04
CA LEU A 360 53.68 -18.13 5.45
C LEU A 360 52.49 -17.90 6.38
N ARG A 361 52.33 -16.67 6.86
CA ARG A 361 51.20 -16.25 7.70
C ARG A 361 50.26 -15.38 6.90
N ILE A 362 48.97 -15.70 6.96
CA ILE A 362 47.90 -14.94 6.33
C ILE A 362 46.88 -14.58 7.42
N ASP A 363 46.62 -13.29 7.61
CA ASP A 363 45.59 -12.80 8.49
C ASP A 363 44.43 -12.29 7.63
N ILE A 364 43.25 -12.86 7.84
CA ILE A 364 42.00 -12.50 7.15
C ILE A 364 41.10 -11.82 8.17
N TYR A 365 40.67 -10.60 7.85
CA TYR A 365 39.63 -9.92 8.60
C TYR A 365 38.28 -10.27 8.00
N ASP A 366 37.33 -10.60 8.87
CA ASP A 366 35.98 -10.93 8.46
C ASP A 366 35.01 -10.49 9.56
N ALA A 367 34.05 -9.65 9.19
CA ALA A 367 33.16 -8.97 10.11
C ALA A 367 32.18 -9.92 10.82
N ASP A 368 31.80 -11.04 10.19
CA ASP A 368 30.79 -11.97 10.70
C ASP A 368 31.37 -13.21 11.41
N GLY A 369 32.67 -13.44 11.26
CA GLY A 369 33.35 -14.62 11.80
C GLY A 369 34.11 -15.39 10.72
N ARG A 370 34.21 -16.71 10.86
CA ARG A 370 34.72 -17.60 9.78
C ARG A 370 33.57 -18.43 9.18
N GLN A 371 32.34 -17.92 9.24
CA GLN A 371 31.15 -18.74 8.99
C GLN A 371 30.94 -18.96 7.48
N ASP A 372 31.33 -17.97 6.69
CA ASP A 372 31.21 -17.87 5.25
C ASP A 372 32.54 -18.23 4.54
N ILE A 373 33.72 -18.13 5.20
CA ILE A 373 35.00 -18.54 4.60
C ILE A 373 35.04 -20.03 4.21
N SER A 374 34.76 -20.35 2.95
CA SER A 374 34.82 -21.71 2.41
C SER A 374 36.24 -22.18 2.13
N SER A 375 37.12 -21.28 1.67
CA SER A 375 38.52 -21.64 1.43
C SER A 375 39.49 -20.47 1.51
N VAL A 376 40.71 -20.80 1.96
CA VAL A 376 41.87 -19.90 1.90
C VAL A 376 42.95 -20.63 1.14
N THR A 377 43.39 -20.07 0.03
CA THR A 377 44.41 -20.67 -0.82
C THR A 377 45.57 -19.72 -1.05
N VAL A 378 46.73 -20.29 -1.30
CA VAL A 378 47.90 -19.55 -1.76
C VAL A 378 48.46 -20.19 -3.01
N ASP A 379 48.76 -19.35 -4.01
CA ASP A 379 49.55 -19.75 -5.18
C ASP A 379 51.04 -19.53 -4.90
N LEU A 380 51.78 -20.64 -4.91
CA LEU A 380 53.23 -20.73 -4.71
C LEU A 380 53.94 -21.22 -5.98
N ALA A 381 53.32 -21.14 -7.16
CA ALA A 381 53.93 -21.54 -8.44
C ALA A 381 55.29 -20.88 -8.67
N ALA A 382 55.44 -19.60 -8.28
CA ALA A 382 56.69 -18.87 -8.39
C ALA A 382 57.83 -19.46 -7.53
N LEU A 383 57.48 -20.17 -6.46
CA LEU A 383 58.39 -20.92 -5.59
C LEU A 383 58.55 -22.38 -6.02
N GLY A 384 58.00 -22.75 -7.18
CA GLY A 384 58.03 -24.09 -7.81
C GLY A 384 57.67 -25.24 -6.87
N ILE A 385 56.76 -24.98 -5.93
CA ILE A 385 56.20 -26.01 -5.03
C ILE A 385 55.04 -26.69 -5.76
N ALA A 386 54.95 -28.01 -5.65
CA ALA A 386 53.85 -28.81 -6.20
C ALA A 386 53.07 -29.49 -5.06
N PRO A 387 51.73 -29.36 -4.99
CA PRO A 387 50.88 -28.58 -5.89
C PRO A 387 51.10 -27.06 -5.74
N ALA A 388 50.97 -26.34 -6.86
CA ALA A 388 51.23 -24.89 -6.92
C ALA A 388 50.25 -24.09 -6.06
N VAL A 389 48.97 -24.47 -6.08
CA VAL A 389 47.94 -23.91 -5.20
C VAL A 389 47.79 -24.83 -3.99
N GLN A 390 47.93 -24.26 -2.79
CA GLN A 390 47.75 -24.97 -1.53
C GLN A 390 46.62 -24.35 -0.73
N SER A 391 45.74 -25.19 -0.19
CA SER A 391 44.71 -24.78 0.77
C SER A 391 45.30 -24.69 2.17
N LEU A 392 44.96 -23.64 2.90
CA LEU A 392 45.44 -23.43 4.27
C LEU A 392 44.38 -23.88 5.28
N ALA A 393 44.84 -24.54 6.34
CA ALA A 393 44.03 -24.81 7.52
C ALA A 393 44.09 -23.62 8.48
N TYR A 394 42.95 -23.36 9.13
CA TYR A 394 42.86 -22.33 10.16
C TYR A 394 43.76 -22.65 11.34
N SER A 395 44.55 -21.67 11.76
CA SER A 395 45.58 -21.83 12.79
C SER A 395 45.22 -21.15 14.11
N GLY A 396 44.18 -20.30 14.15
CA GLY A 396 43.71 -19.63 15.36
C GLY A 396 43.41 -18.13 15.17
N PRO A 397 42.90 -17.44 16.20
CA PRO A 397 42.60 -16.00 16.13
C PRO A 397 43.89 -15.16 16.13
N ALA A 398 43.92 -14.11 15.31
CA ALA A 398 44.98 -13.08 15.29
C ALA A 398 44.57 -11.78 16.01
N GLY A 399 43.27 -11.57 16.19
CA GLY A 399 42.68 -10.37 16.79
C GLY A 399 41.16 -10.48 16.85
N VAL A 400 40.48 -9.37 17.15
CA VAL A 400 39.02 -9.30 17.05
C VAL A 400 38.64 -9.46 15.58
N ASN A 401 37.80 -10.44 15.26
CA ASN A 401 37.31 -10.69 13.90
C ASN A 401 38.44 -10.89 12.86
N THR A 402 39.61 -11.35 13.31
CA THR A 402 40.77 -11.61 12.44
C THR A 402 41.31 -13.01 12.67
N PHE A 403 41.46 -13.76 11.58
CA PHE A 403 41.73 -15.19 11.57
C PHE A 403 43.05 -15.50 10.89
N ARG A 404 43.93 -16.21 11.61
CA ARG A 404 45.26 -16.56 11.15
C ARG A 404 45.29 -17.94 10.51
N TYR A 405 45.95 -17.99 9.36
CA TYR A 405 46.27 -19.20 8.62
C TYR A 405 47.79 -19.29 8.47
N ILE A 406 48.35 -20.46 8.74
CA ILE A 406 49.80 -20.70 8.70
C ILE A 406 50.08 -21.88 7.78
N LEU A 407 51.00 -21.68 6.84
CA LEU A 407 51.54 -22.73 5.99
C LEU A 407 53.05 -22.84 6.20
N ASN A 408 53.54 -24.04 6.52
CA ASN A 408 54.97 -24.31 6.53
C ASN A 408 55.45 -24.52 5.09
N VAL A 409 56.25 -23.60 4.60
CA VAL A 409 56.80 -23.62 3.24
C VAL A 409 58.25 -24.09 3.31
N THR A 410 58.55 -25.18 2.61
CA THR A 410 59.91 -25.67 2.42
C THR A 410 60.28 -25.54 0.94
N PRO A 411 61.19 -24.63 0.56
CA PRO A 411 61.67 -24.54 -0.82
C PRO A 411 62.43 -25.81 -1.22
N LEU A 412 62.22 -26.31 -2.44
CA LEU A 412 63.02 -27.41 -3.01
C LEU A 412 64.50 -27.02 -3.10
N ALA A 413 65.40 -28.00 -2.99
CA ALA A 413 66.84 -27.75 -3.13
C ALA A 413 67.16 -27.22 -4.55
N GLY A 414 67.80 -26.05 -4.64
CA GLY A 414 68.32 -25.49 -5.90
C GLY A 414 67.65 -24.22 -6.46
N TYR A 415 66.83 -23.50 -5.68
CA TYR A 415 66.29 -22.19 -6.12
C TYR A 415 67.38 -21.13 -6.30
N ALA A 416 67.21 -20.28 -7.33
CA ALA A 416 68.05 -19.11 -7.54
C ALA A 416 67.74 -18.04 -6.47
N THR A 417 68.76 -17.30 -6.02
CA THR A 417 68.54 -16.17 -5.11
C THR A 417 67.76 -15.07 -5.85
N GLY A 418 66.57 -14.70 -5.35
CA GLY A 418 65.70 -13.73 -6.01
C GLY A 418 64.48 -13.34 -5.18
N VAL A 419 63.69 -12.40 -5.70
CA VAL A 419 62.40 -11.99 -5.11
C VAL A 419 61.29 -12.79 -5.78
N TYR A 420 60.46 -13.43 -4.96
CA TYR A 420 59.34 -14.25 -5.41
C TYR A 420 58.03 -13.68 -4.86
N LEU A 421 56.97 -13.74 -5.68
CA LEU A 421 55.64 -13.28 -5.32
C LEU A 421 54.77 -14.50 -4.99
N ALA A 422 54.01 -14.42 -3.91
CA ALA A 422 52.95 -15.35 -3.57
C ALA A 422 51.64 -14.57 -3.53
N THR A 423 50.57 -15.16 -4.06
CA THR A 423 49.24 -14.54 -4.09
C THR A 423 48.31 -15.35 -3.22
N GLY A 424 47.73 -14.70 -2.20
CA GLY A 424 46.68 -15.28 -1.38
C GLY A 424 45.31 -14.99 -1.96
N THR A 425 44.42 -15.97 -1.93
CA THR A 425 43.00 -15.83 -2.27
C THR A 425 42.16 -16.32 -1.11
N VAL A 426 41.20 -15.52 -0.69
CA VAL A 426 40.12 -15.93 0.21
C VAL A 426 38.83 -16.02 -0.58
N THR A 427 38.05 -17.06 -0.34
CA THR A 427 36.77 -17.32 -0.98
C THR A 427 35.73 -17.53 0.10
N ASP A 428 34.65 -16.77 -0.03
CA ASP A 428 33.35 -17.03 0.58
C ASP A 428 32.66 -18.15 -0.21
#